data_AF-A0A2P8NAF2-F1
#
_entry.id   AF-A0A2P8NAF2-F1
#
_cell.length_a   1.000
_cell.length_b   1.000
_cell.length_c   1.000
_cell.angle_alpha   90.00
_cell.angle_beta   90.00
_cell.angle_gamma   90.00
#
_symmetry.space_group_name_H-M   'P 1'
#
loop_
_entity.id
_entity.type
_entity.pdbx_description
1 polymer ?
#
loop_
_entity_poly.entity_id
_entity_poly.type
_entity_poly.pdbx_seq_one_letter_code
_entity_poly.pdbx_strand_id
1 'polypeptide(L)'
;MKSKPFAMTVACAFAVLSMAAPAAAINDEGAFVRAHALDLLEDKLTDDQFTGLQLLAHQAAIASVCVGFELDETRFLEKFGALAHESEAEMSDEQKQYFERHLLVVYGILIGGELATAAEDPGETCHEAAETRADPEFAEEQVWASE
;
A
#
# COMPACT_ATOMS: atom_id res chain seq x y z
N MET A 1 49.91 -38.38 29.68
CA MET A 1 48.45 -38.48 29.87
C MET A 1 47.93 -37.14 30.37
N LYS A 2 46.91 -36.59 29.70
CA LYS A 2 45.89 -35.61 30.19
C LYS A 2 46.39 -34.20 30.58
N SER A 3 45.75 -33.08 30.25
CA SER A 3 44.69 -32.67 29.31
C SER A 3 44.50 -31.16 29.58
N LYS A 4 44.38 -30.32 28.54
CA LYS A 4 44.05 -28.89 28.64
C LYS A 4 42.65 -28.66 29.21
N PRO A 5 42.43 -27.54 29.90
CA PRO A 5 41.17 -26.78 29.78
C PRO A 5 41.48 -25.26 29.70
N PHE A 6 40.65 -24.33 29.24
CA PHE A 6 39.31 -24.32 28.67
C PHE A 6 39.18 -22.98 27.93
N ALA A 7 38.33 -22.95 26.92
CA ALA A 7 38.04 -21.80 26.07
C ALA A 7 37.37 -20.65 26.85
N MET A 8 37.71 -19.41 26.49
CA MET A 8 36.95 -18.21 26.85
C MET A 8 36.24 -17.72 25.58
N THR A 9 34.98 -18.11 25.44
CA THR A 9 34.08 -17.70 24.36
C THR A 9 33.49 -16.34 24.74
N VAL A 10 33.90 -15.27 24.07
CA VAL A 10 33.20 -13.97 24.14
C VAL A 10 32.16 -13.96 23.02
N ALA A 11 30.90 -14.01 23.44
CA ALA A 11 29.74 -13.81 22.60
C ALA A 11 29.65 -12.34 22.18
N CYS A 12 29.75 -12.06 20.89
CA CYS A 12 29.22 -10.82 20.32
C CYS A 12 27.89 -11.16 19.66
N ALA A 13 26.82 -10.81 20.37
CA ALA A 13 25.46 -10.79 19.86
C ALA A 13 25.37 -9.77 18.72
N PHE A 14 25.29 -10.25 17.48
CA PHE A 14 24.77 -9.43 16.38
C PHE A 14 23.26 -9.37 16.53
N ALA A 15 22.79 -8.27 17.13
CA ALA A 15 21.40 -7.86 17.02
C ALA A 15 21.16 -7.48 15.55
N VAL A 16 20.58 -8.40 14.79
CA VAL A 16 20.02 -8.10 13.48
C VAL A 16 18.73 -7.34 13.77
N LEU A 17 18.77 -6.01 13.65
CA LEU A 17 17.58 -5.18 13.49
C LEU A 17 16.90 -5.65 12.20
N SER A 18 15.90 -6.51 12.36
CA SER A 18 14.96 -6.83 11.30
C SER A 18 14.07 -5.60 11.13
N MET A 19 14.47 -4.67 10.27
CA MET A 19 13.51 -3.76 9.64
C MET A 19 12.75 -4.58 8.61
N ALA A 20 11.79 -5.37 9.08
CA ALA A 20 10.73 -5.83 8.21
C ALA A 20 9.82 -4.62 8.01
N ALA A 21 9.98 -3.95 6.86
CA ALA A 21 8.88 -3.17 6.31
C ALA A 21 7.65 -4.10 6.24
N PRO A 22 6.42 -3.60 6.47
CA PRO A 22 5.24 -4.42 6.32
C PRO A 22 5.26 -4.96 4.89
N ALA A 23 5.41 -6.28 4.78
CA ALA A 23 5.36 -6.99 3.54
C ALA A 23 3.91 -6.98 3.08
N ALA A 24 3.48 -5.88 2.45
CA ALA A 24 2.32 -5.92 1.58
C ALA A 24 2.59 -7.04 0.57
N ALA A 25 1.71 -8.04 0.57
CA ALA A 25 1.85 -9.29 -0.15
C ALA A 25 2.22 -9.06 -1.62
N ILE A 26 3.44 -9.46 -2.01
CA ILE A 26 3.83 -9.54 -3.42
C ILE A 26 3.26 -10.86 -3.96
N ASN A 27 2.00 -10.84 -4.42
CA ASN A 27 1.53 -11.85 -5.37
C ASN A 27 2.06 -11.47 -6.77
N ASP A 28 2.65 -12.44 -7.47
CA ASP A 28 3.30 -12.23 -8.78
C ASP A 28 2.35 -11.59 -9.83
N GLU A 29 1.04 -11.82 -9.71
CA GLU A 29 0.01 -11.25 -10.60
C GLU A 29 -0.28 -9.77 -10.32
N GLY A 30 -0.38 -9.38 -9.03
CA GLY A 30 -0.53 -7.97 -8.64
C GLY A 30 0.72 -7.14 -8.95
N ALA A 31 1.90 -7.77 -8.93
CA ALA A 31 3.17 -7.12 -9.23
C ALA A 31 3.22 -6.56 -10.66
N PHE A 32 2.59 -7.22 -11.65
CA PHE A 32 2.52 -6.71 -13.02
C PHE A 32 1.67 -5.43 -13.11
N VAL A 33 0.47 -5.44 -12.52
CA VAL A 33 -0.45 -4.29 -12.55
C VAL A 33 0.21 -3.09 -11.87
N ARG A 34 0.85 -3.32 -10.72
CA ARG A 34 1.59 -2.30 -9.98
C ARG A 34 2.74 -1.72 -10.81
N ALA A 35 3.56 -2.55 -11.45
CA ALA A 35 4.65 -2.09 -12.30
C ALA A 35 4.13 -1.26 -13.48
N HIS A 36 3.03 -1.68 -14.09
CA HIS A 36 2.41 -0.91 -15.18
C HIS A 36 1.83 0.42 -14.69
N ALA A 37 1.23 0.47 -13.51
CA ALA A 37 0.73 1.70 -12.90
C ALA A 37 1.86 2.70 -12.60
N LEU A 38 3.03 2.21 -12.14
CA LEU A 38 4.24 3.02 -11.98
C LEU A 38 4.70 3.60 -13.31
N ASP A 39 4.83 2.77 -14.34
CA ASP A 39 5.26 3.20 -15.67
C ASP A 39 4.31 4.27 -16.25
N LEU A 40 2.99 4.15 -16.01
CA LEU A 40 2.02 5.15 -16.46
C LEU A 40 2.15 6.49 -15.73
N LEU A 41 2.62 6.49 -14.49
CA LEU A 41 2.80 7.71 -13.73
C LEU A 41 4.13 8.40 -14.01
N GLU A 42 5.15 7.73 -14.57
CA GLU A 42 6.41 8.34 -15.05
C GLU A 42 6.96 9.43 -14.09
N ASP A 43 7.22 9.09 -12.83
CA ASP A 43 7.76 10.01 -11.81
C ASP A 43 6.88 11.25 -11.52
N LYS A 44 5.58 11.23 -11.88
CA LYS A 44 4.64 12.34 -11.58
C LYS A 44 4.22 12.37 -10.10
N LEU A 45 4.37 11.26 -9.40
CA LEU A 45 4.16 11.11 -7.95
C LEU A 45 5.46 10.71 -7.28
N THR A 46 5.65 11.14 -6.03
CA THR A 46 6.69 10.58 -5.17
C THR A 46 6.39 9.12 -4.83
N ASP A 47 7.40 8.38 -4.37
CA ASP A 47 7.22 6.99 -3.90
C ASP A 47 6.15 6.88 -2.80
N ASP A 48 6.11 7.84 -1.87
CA ASP A 48 5.14 7.90 -0.78
C ASP A 48 3.73 8.16 -1.32
N GLN A 49 3.58 9.06 -2.29
CA GLN A 49 2.29 9.34 -2.93
C GLN A 49 1.80 8.13 -3.74
N PHE A 50 2.67 7.44 -4.47
CA PHE A 50 2.31 6.23 -5.19
C PHE A 50 1.93 5.09 -4.23
N THR A 51 2.60 4.99 -3.08
CA THR A 51 2.23 4.07 -1.99
C THR A 51 0.85 4.40 -1.45
N GLY A 52 0.57 5.69 -1.19
CA GLY A 52 -0.75 6.17 -0.80
C GLY A 52 -1.83 5.83 -1.83
N LEU A 53 -1.56 6.03 -3.12
CA LEU A 53 -2.50 5.70 -4.21
C LEU A 53 -2.83 4.20 -4.26
N GLN A 54 -1.82 3.32 -4.16
CA GLN A 54 -2.03 1.87 -4.07
C GLN A 54 -2.88 1.51 -2.86
N LEU A 55 -2.60 2.13 -1.70
CA LEU A 55 -3.33 1.84 -0.48
C LEU A 55 -4.79 2.27 -0.56
N LEU A 56 -5.08 3.41 -1.20
CA LEU A 56 -6.45 3.84 -1.48
C LEU A 56 -7.17 2.88 -2.44
N ALA A 57 -6.46 2.33 -3.43
CA ALA A 57 -7.02 1.36 -4.36
C ALA A 57 -7.33 0.02 -3.67
N HIS A 58 -6.41 -0.47 -2.83
CA HIS A 58 -6.61 -1.65 -2.00
C HIS A 58 -7.84 -1.51 -1.11
N GLN A 59 -7.92 -0.42 -0.33
CA GLN A 59 -9.04 -0.20 0.58
C GLN A 59 -10.39 -0.05 -0.14
N ALA A 60 -10.42 0.52 -1.35
CA ALA A 60 -11.62 0.59 -2.17
C ALA A 60 -12.02 -0.78 -2.76
N ALA A 61 -11.06 -1.62 -3.14
CA ALA A 61 -11.31 -2.99 -3.57
C ALA A 61 -11.90 -3.82 -2.42
N ILE A 62 -11.32 -3.74 -1.21
CA ILE A 62 -11.84 -4.38 0.00
C ILE A 62 -13.28 -3.96 0.28
N ALA A 63 -13.58 -2.65 0.27
CA ALA A 63 -14.94 -2.14 0.48
C ALA A 63 -15.95 -2.63 -0.58
N SER A 64 -15.46 -3.06 -1.75
CA SER A 64 -16.32 -3.60 -2.81
C SER A 64 -16.63 -5.09 -2.64
N VAL A 65 -15.79 -5.86 -1.96
CA VAL A 65 -15.90 -7.33 -1.87
C VAL A 65 -16.16 -7.86 -0.46
N CYS A 66 -15.75 -7.13 0.57
CA CYS A 66 -15.85 -7.55 1.97
C CYS A 66 -17.04 -6.89 2.67
N VAL A 67 -17.94 -7.72 3.22
CA VAL A 67 -19.09 -7.23 4.00
C VAL A 67 -18.62 -6.51 5.25
N GLY A 68 -19.20 -5.35 5.54
CA GLY A 68 -18.87 -4.53 6.72
C GLY A 68 -17.68 -3.59 6.50
N PHE A 69 -17.12 -3.52 5.30
CA PHE A 69 -16.17 -2.49 4.90
C PHE A 69 -16.88 -1.46 4.05
N GLU A 70 -16.96 -0.23 4.55
CA GLU A 70 -17.48 0.93 3.82
C GLU A 70 -16.39 2.00 3.79
N LEU A 71 -16.27 2.74 2.70
CA LEU A 71 -15.35 3.88 2.64
C LEU A 71 -15.93 5.06 3.42
N ASP A 72 -15.12 5.68 4.28
CA ASP A 72 -15.34 7.04 4.74
C ASP A 72 -15.00 7.98 3.58
N GLU A 73 -16.03 8.44 2.87
CA GLU A 73 -15.89 9.29 1.68
C GLU A 73 -15.09 10.57 1.97
N THR A 74 -15.21 11.14 3.18
CA THR A 74 -14.48 12.36 3.53
C THR A 74 -12.99 12.07 3.66
N ARG A 75 -12.61 11.03 4.41
CA ARG A 75 -11.20 10.63 4.55
C ARG A 75 -10.59 10.19 3.23
N PHE A 76 -11.37 9.45 2.43
CA PHE A 76 -10.94 9.03 1.11
C PHE A 76 -10.63 10.23 0.22
N LEU A 77 -11.55 11.19 0.10
CA LEU A 77 -11.36 12.39 -0.72
C LEU A 77 -10.22 13.27 -0.22
N GLU A 78 -10.02 13.37 1.10
CA GLU A 78 -8.90 14.10 1.69
C GLU A 78 -7.56 13.47 1.28
N LYS A 79 -7.39 12.16 1.50
CA LYS A 79 -6.15 11.45 1.14
C LYS A 79 -5.92 11.42 -0.37
N PHE A 80 -6.96 11.18 -1.18
CA PHE A 80 -6.84 11.19 -2.64
C PHE A 80 -6.51 12.60 -3.15
N GLY A 81 -7.11 13.64 -2.58
CA GLY A 81 -6.85 15.04 -2.93
C GLY A 81 -5.45 15.53 -2.57
N ALA A 82 -4.77 14.87 -1.62
CA ALA A 82 -3.37 15.14 -1.28
C ALA A 82 -2.37 14.59 -2.32
N LEU A 83 -2.83 13.78 -3.29
CA LEU A 83 -2.02 13.28 -4.39
C LEU A 83 -1.83 14.37 -5.46
N ALA A 84 -0.84 15.23 -5.25
CA ALA A 84 -0.45 16.28 -6.18
C ALA A 84 0.75 15.85 -7.04
N HIS A 85 0.85 16.40 -8.26
CA HIS A 85 2.03 16.21 -9.09
C HIS A 85 3.26 16.84 -8.41
N GLU A 86 4.43 16.21 -8.49
CA GLU A 86 5.69 16.76 -7.92
C GLU A 86 6.02 18.21 -8.36
N SER A 87 5.56 18.64 -9.54
CA SER A 87 5.81 19.98 -10.11
C SER A 87 4.54 20.83 -10.25
N GLU A 88 3.50 20.54 -9.45
CA GLU A 88 2.17 21.16 -9.59
C GLU A 88 2.19 22.70 -9.62
N ALA A 89 3.10 23.33 -8.87
CA ALA A 89 3.23 24.79 -8.80
C ALA A 89 3.62 25.45 -10.14
N GLU A 90 4.20 24.69 -11.07
CA GLU A 90 4.66 25.16 -12.38
C GLU A 90 3.69 24.81 -13.52
N MET A 91 2.62 24.08 -13.21
CA MET A 91 1.66 23.56 -14.19
C MET A 91 0.55 24.57 -14.49
N SER A 92 0.12 24.62 -15.76
CA SER A 92 -1.13 25.28 -16.16
C SER A 92 -2.36 24.51 -15.66
N ASP A 93 -3.52 25.16 -15.64
CA ASP A 93 -4.78 24.53 -15.24
C ASP A 93 -5.12 23.30 -16.12
N GLU A 94 -4.81 23.35 -17.42
CA GLU A 94 -5.01 22.21 -18.32
C GLU A 94 -4.09 21.04 -17.99
N GLN A 95 -2.84 21.32 -17.61
CA GLN A 95 -1.89 20.28 -17.21
C GLN A 95 -2.32 19.63 -15.89
N LYS A 96 -2.82 20.42 -14.94
CA LYS A 96 -3.36 19.89 -13.67
C LYS A 96 -4.56 19.00 -13.92
N GLN A 97 -5.51 19.46 -14.74
CA GLN A 97 -6.68 18.66 -15.11
C GLN A 97 -6.31 17.39 -15.87
N TYR A 98 -5.28 17.43 -16.73
CA TYR A 98 -4.76 16.23 -17.37
C TYR A 98 -4.22 15.24 -16.33
N PHE A 99 -3.39 15.72 -15.40
CA PHE A 99 -2.83 14.91 -14.33
C PHE A 99 -3.91 14.29 -13.45
N GLU A 100 -4.91 15.05 -13.00
CA GLU A 100 -6.03 14.53 -12.19
C GLU A 100 -6.77 13.40 -12.91
N ARG A 101 -7.05 13.56 -14.20
CA ARG A 101 -7.70 12.51 -15.02
C ARG A 101 -6.81 11.29 -15.19
N HIS A 102 -5.52 11.51 -15.42
CA HIS A 102 -4.55 10.44 -15.57
C HIS A 102 -4.38 9.66 -14.26
N LEU A 103 -4.36 10.35 -13.13
CA LEU A 103 -4.33 9.77 -11.79
C LEU A 103 -5.57 8.88 -11.54
N LEU A 104 -6.77 9.34 -11.94
CA LEU A 104 -7.99 8.53 -11.85
C LEU A 104 -7.95 7.27 -12.72
N VAL A 105 -7.34 7.34 -13.91
CA VAL A 105 -7.15 6.16 -14.77
C VAL A 105 -6.23 5.15 -14.09
N VAL A 106 -5.10 5.60 -13.54
CA VAL A 106 -4.14 4.74 -12.84
C VAL A 106 -4.76 4.15 -11.57
N TYR A 107 -5.52 4.95 -10.81
CA TYR A 107 -6.31 4.48 -9.68
C TYR A 107 -7.25 3.33 -10.07
N GLY A 108 -7.99 3.47 -11.18
CA GLY A 108 -8.88 2.42 -11.68
C GLY A 108 -8.14 1.14 -12.08
N ILE A 109 -6.95 1.26 -12.66
CA ILE A 109 -6.08 0.10 -12.98
C ILE A 109 -5.67 -0.62 -11.69
N LEU A 110 -5.24 0.11 -10.67
CA LEU A 110 -4.86 -0.45 -9.38
C LEU A 110 -6.05 -1.17 -8.71
N ILE A 111 -7.24 -0.56 -8.66
CA ILE A 111 -8.43 -1.24 -8.15
C ILE A 111 -8.70 -2.53 -8.91
N GLY A 112 -8.59 -2.51 -10.24
CA GLY A 112 -8.78 -3.70 -11.07
C GLY A 112 -7.82 -4.84 -10.72
N GLY A 113 -6.56 -4.51 -10.41
CA GLY A 113 -5.57 -5.46 -9.93
C GLY A 113 -5.94 -6.04 -8.57
N GLU A 114 -6.28 -5.18 -7.60
CA GLU A 114 -6.69 -5.59 -6.26
C GLU A 114 -7.95 -6.47 -6.27
N LEU A 115 -8.94 -6.13 -7.10
CA LEU A 115 -10.14 -6.96 -7.28
C LEU A 115 -9.84 -8.31 -7.93
N ALA A 116 -8.88 -8.36 -8.86
CA ALA A 116 -8.47 -9.61 -9.47
C ALA A 116 -7.81 -10.53 -8.42
N THR A 117 -6.91 -9.98 -7.60
CA THR A 117 -6.30 -10.71 -6.47
C THR A 117 -7.35 -11.15 -5.46
N ALA A 118 -8.27 -10.27 -5.06
CA ALA A 118 -9.33 -10.60 -4.12
C ALA A 118 -10.27 -11.70 -4.64
N ALA A 119 -10.42 -11.85 -5.96
CA ALA A 119 -11.26 -12.88 -6.56
C ALA A 119 -10.66 -14.30 -6.46
N GLU A 120 -9.35 -14.42 -6.23
CA GLU A 120 -8.67 -15.71 -6.08
C GLU A 120 -8.98 -16.37 -4.73
N ASP A 121 -8.94 -15.59 -3.64
CA ASP A 121 -9.37 -16.01 -2.31
C ASP A 121 -10.07 -14.86 -1.56
N PRO A 122 -11.38 -14.67 -1.77
CA PRO A 122 -12.15 -13.61 -1.10
C PRO A 122 -12.21 -13.80 0.42
N GLY A 123 -12.13 -15.06 0.89
CA GLY A 123 -12.24 -15.38 2.31
C GLY A 123 -11.01 -14.90 3.07
N GLU A 124 -9.82 -15.27 2.58
CA GLU A 124 -8.56 -14.82 3.15
C GLU A 124 -8.38 -13.31 3.01
N THR A 125 -8.69 -12.75 1.84
CA THR A 125 -8.61 -11.29 1.60
C THR A 125 -9.42 -10.51 2.63
N CYS A 126 -10.67 -10.92 2.91
CA CYS A 126 -11.49 -10.24 3.90
C CYS A 126 -11.06 -10.50 5.34
N HIS A 127 -10.40 -11.63 5.61
CA HIS A 127 -9.81 -11.91 6.91
C HIS A 127 -8.62 -10.99 7.18
N GLU A 128 -7.67 -10.88 6.25
CA GLU A 128 -6.50 -10.00 6.34
C GLU A 128 -6.91 -8.53 6.44
N ALA A 129 -7.93 -8.12 5.69
CA ALA A 129 -8.48 -6.77 5.80
C ALA A 129 -9.04 -6.47 7.20
N ALA A 130 -9.66 -7.46 7.85
CA ALA A 130 -10.18 -7.31 9.20
C ALA A 130 -9.06 -7.22 10.24
N GLU A 131 -7.97 -7.97 10.04
CA GLU A 131 -6.76 -7.85 10.87
C GLU A 131 -6.11 -6.47 10.70
N THR A 132 -5.96 -6.01 9.45
CA THR A 132 -5.42 -4.69 9.11
C THR A 132 -6.25 -3.56 9.73
N ARG A 133 -7.58 -3.65 9.66
CA ARG A 133 -8.50 -2.68 10.29
C ARG A 133 -8.37 -2.63 11.82
N ALA A 134 -7.97 -3.74 12.44
CA ALA A 134 -7.77 -3.83 13.88
C ALA A 134 -6.38 -3.36 14.34
N ASP A 135 -5.46 -3.09 13.41
CA ASP A 135 -4.10 -2.66 13.71
C ASP A 135 -4.07 -1.16 14.07
N PRO A 136 -3.67 -0.78 15.30
CA PRO A 136 -3.54 0.62 15.68
C PRO A 136 -2.46 1.38 14.90
N GLU A 137 -1.46 0.71 14.36
CA GLU A 137 -0.41 1.34 13.54
C GLU A 137 -0.95 1.74 12.15
N PHE A 138 -1.98 1.05 11.67
CA PHE A 138 -2.63 1.33 10.39
C PHE A 138 -3.76 2.37 10.49
N ALA A 139 -4.19 2.73 11.70
CA ALA A 139 -5.36 3.56 11.94
C ALA A 139 -5.31 4.93 11.24
N GLU A 140 -4.12 5.52 11.07
CA GLU A 140 -3.94 6.81 10.38
C GLU A 140 -4.04 6.68 8.85
N GLU A 141 -3.82 5.48 8.30
CA GLU A 141 -3.89 5.21 6.86
C GLU A 141 -5.25 4.70 6.39
N GLN A 142 -6.09 4.27 7.32
CA GLN A 142 -7.41 3.75 7.04
C GLN A 142 -8.38 4.82 6.53
N VAL A 143 -9.04 4.49 5.42
CA VAL A 143 -10.17 5.24 4.83
C VAL A 143 -11.48 4.47 4.91
N TRP A 144 -11.54 3.35 5.64
CA TRP A 144 -12.82 2.71 5.98
C TRP A 144 -13.52 3.42 7.13
N ALA A 145 -14.86 3.48 7.07
CA ALA A 145 -15.70 3.99 8.14
C ALA A 145 -15.50 3.18 9.44
N SER A 146 -15.52 3.88 10.57
CA SER A 146 -15.60 3.24 11.89
C SER A 146 -16.99 2.66 12.11
N GLU A 147 -17.06 1.44 12.65
CA GLU A 147 -18.31 0.77 13.06
C GLU A 147 -19.09 1.56 14.14
#